data_AF-A0A960SWT1-F1
#
_entry.id   AF-A0A960SWT1-F1
#
_cell.length_a   1.000
_cell.length_b   1.000
_cell.length_c   1.000
_cell.angle_alpha   90.00
_cell.angle_beta   90.00
_cell.angle_gamma   90.00
#
_symmetry.space_group_name_H-M   'P 1'
#
loop_
_entity.id
_entity.type
_entity.pdbx_description
1 polymer ?
#
loop_
_entity_poly.entity_id
_entity_poly.type
_entity_poly.pdbx_seq_one_letter_code
_entity_poly.pdbx_strand_id
1 'polypeptide(L)'
;MAKDSISFRLERQARPALSRAAQAAGMKVSNYVEGAVLEKLAEVENRRTSQEIENLREEINLLREELALSTEATLVIVGSQKPYSAEAAKSWVSTHLKRRGGKR
;
A
#
# COMPACT_ATOMS: atom_id res chain seq x y z
N MET A 1 15.37 30.88 -8.53
CA MET A 1 13.90 30.73 -8.48
C MET A 1 13.43 31.29 -7.14
N ALA A 2 12.45 32.19 -7.12
CA ALA A 2 11.91 32.72 -5.87
C ALA A 2 11.17 31.59 -5.11
N LYS A 3 11.41 31.44 -3.81
CA LYS A 3 10.61 30.53 -2.98
C LYS A 3 9.24 31.18 -2.78
N ASP A 4 8.18 30.49 -3.18
CA ASP A 4 6.82 30.93 -2.90
C ASP A 4 6.59 30.98 -1.38
N SER A 5 6.16 32.13 -0.88
CA SER A 5 5.91 32.31 0.55
C SER A 5 4.52 31.78 0.92
N ILE A 6 4.48 30.76 1.77
CA ILE A 6 3.24 30.22 2.32
C ILE A 6 3.02 30.84 3.69
N SER A 7 1.81 31.35 3.96
CA SER A 7 1.42 31.90 5.25
C SER A 7 0.28 31.10 5.85
N PHE A 8 0.36 30.82 7.15
CA PHE A 8 -0.66 30.10 7.90
C PHE A 8 -0.90 30.78 9.25
N ARG A 9 -2.16 30.76 9.70
CA ARG A 9 -2.52 31.31 11.00
C ARG A 9 -2.32 30.23 12.06
N LEU A 10 -1.47 30.54 13.03
CA LEU A 10 -1.28 29.72 14.22
C LEU A 10 -2.21 30.23 15.32
N GLU A 11 -2.72 29.32 16.13
CA GLU A 11 -3.39 29.67 17.37
C GLU A 11 -2.45 30.49 18.28
N ARG A 12 -3.02 31.40 19.08
CA ARG A 12 -2.24 32.27 19.98
C ARG A 12 -1.29 31.49 20.90
N GLN A 13 -1.72 30.31 21.35
CA GLN A 13 -0.96 29.42 22.24
C GLN A 13 0.15 28.62 21.53
N ALA A 14 0.04 28.42 20.22
CA ALA A 14 0.99 27.60 19.46
C ALA A 14 2.30 28.35 19.16
N ARG A 15 2.26 29.68 18.98
CA ARG A 15 3.46 30.49 18.66
C ARG A 15 4.55 30.41 19.74
N PRO A 16 4.28 30.61 21.04
CA PRO A 16 5.30 30.49 22.08
C PRO A 16 5.86 29.07 22.21
N ALA A 17 5.03 28.04 22.00
CA ALA A 17 5.48 26.65 22.02
C ALA A 17 6.43 26.35 20.84
N LEU A 18 6.07 26.80 19.64
CA LEU A 18 6.88 26.65 18.44
C LEU A 18 8.24 27.35 18.56
N SER A 19 8.26 28.59 19.06
CA SER A 19 9.52 29.32 19.27
C SER A 19 10.44 28.61 20.26
N ARG A 20 9.90 28.07 21.36
CA ARG A 20 10.68 27.28 22.32
C ARG A 20 11.23 25.99 21.70
N ALA A 21 10.42 25.29 20.90
CA ALA A 21 10.83 24.06 20.23
C ALA A 21 11.94 24.33 19.20
N ALA A 22 11.79 25.37 18.38
CA ALA A 22 12.82 25.78 17.42
C ALA A 22 14.13 26.19 18.13
N GLN A 23 14.02 26.92 19.24
CA GLN A 23 15.18 27.30 20.05
C GLN A 23 15.89 26.08 20.67
N ALA A 24 15.13 25.12 21.21
CA ALA A 24 15.69 23.89 21.76
C ALA A 24 16.40 23.05 20.69
N ALA A 25 15.91 23.08 19.44
CA ALA A 25 16.54 22.43 18.30
C ALA A 25 17.74 23.23 17.72
N GLY A 26 18.02 24.44 18.22
CA GLY A 26 19.06 25.32 17.67
C GLY A 26 18.75 25.85 16.27
N MET A 27 17.48 25.91 15.88
CA MET A 27 17.03 26.26 14.54
C MET A 27 16.25 27.57 14.50
N LYS A 28 16.24 28.24 13.34
CA LYS A 28 15.25 29.29 13.07
C LYS A 28 13.85 28.67 13.00
N VAL A 29 12.85 29.38 13.50
CA VAL A 29 11.43 28.94 13.48
C VAL A 29 10.99 28.54 12.08
N SER A 30 11.39 29.29 11.04
CA SER A 30 11.08 28.97 9.64
C SER A 30 11.58 27.59 9.22
N ASN A 31 12.83 27.26 9.58
CA ASN A 31 13.47 26.01 9.19
C ASN A 31 12.91 24.83 9.98
N TYR A 32 12.57 25.07 11.26
CA TYR A 32 11.92 24.09 12.11
C TYR A 32 10.53 23.71 11.57
N VAL A 33 9.74 24.71 11.16
CA VAL A 33 8.44 24.48 10.52
C VAL A 33 8.60 23.78 9.18
N GLU A 34 9.53 24.22 8.33
CA GLU A 34 9.77 23.59 7.02
C GLU A 34 10.09 22.10 7.19
N GLY A 35 10.97 21.75 8.13
CA GLY A 35 11.27 20.37 8.48
C GLY A 35 10.06 19.58 8.95
N ALA A 36 9.28 20.13 9.90
CA ALA A 36 8.10 19.47 10.42
C ALA A 36 7.00 19.26 9.36
N VAL A 37 6.83 20.21 8.43
CA VAL A 37 5.89 20.08 7.31
C VAL A 37 6.34 18.97 6.36
N LEU A 38 7.62 18.94 5.99
CA LEU A 38 8.16 17.90 5.10
C LEU A 38 8.07 16.52 5.72
N GLU A 39 8.40 16.39 7.00
CA GLU A 39 8.23 15.15 7.75
C GLU A 39 6.76 14.70 7.74
N LYS A 40 5.83 15.63 7.98
CA LYS A 40 4.41 15.29 7.97
C LYS A 40 3.90 14.88 6.59
N LEU A 41 4.38 15.53 5.53
CA LEU A 41 4.07 15.14 4.15
C LEU A 41 4.60 13.74 3.86
N ALA A 42 5.84 13.43 4.24
CA ALA A 42 6.43 12.11 4.08
C ALA A 42 5.65 11.03 4.85
N GLU A 43 5.18 11.32 6.07
CA GLU A 43 4.30 10.41 6.80
C GLU A 43 2.98 10.15 6.07
N VAL A 44 2.33 11.19 5.54
CA VAL A 44 1.07 11.08 4.81
C VAL A 44 1.26 10.27 3.53
N GLU A 45 2.32 10.55 2.77
CA GLU A 45 2.68 9.79 1.57
C GLU A 45 2.97 8.32 1.90
N ASN A 46 3.76 8.04 2.93
CA ASN A 46 4.05 6.66 3.34
C ASN A 46 2.80 5.89 3.76
N ARG A 47 1.87 6.54 4.48
CA ARG A 47 0.57 5.92 4.83
C ARG A 47 -0.25 5.62 3.59
N ARG A 48 -0.33 6.57 2.64
CA ARG A 48 -1.03 6.37 1.37
C ARG A 48 -0.43 5.22 0.58
N THR A 49 0.90 5.20 0.42
CA THR A 49 1.61 4.14 -0.29
C THR A 49 1.41 2.78 0.38
N SER A 50 1.42 2.73 1.72
CA SER A 50 1.18 1.48 2.46
C SER A 50 -0.23 0.96 2.23
N GLN A 51 -1.24 1.85 2.20
CA GLN A 51 -2.61 1.48 1.90
C GLN A 51 -2.76 0.97 0.46
N GLU A 52 -2.11 1.63 -0.49
CA GLU A 52 -2.13 1.21 -1.90
C GLU A 52 -1.48 -0.15 -2.10
N ILE A 53 -0.35 -0.42 -1.41
CA ILE A 53 0.29 -1.74 -1.40
C ILE A 53 -0.67 -2.80 -0.86
N GLU A 54 -1.44 -2.51 0.19
CA GLU A 54 -2.38 -3.47 0.75
C GLU A 54 -3.55 -3.74 -0.21
N ASN A 55 -4.12 -2.69 -0.80
CA ASN A 55 -5.16 -2.84 -1.82
C ASN A 55 -4.68 -3.68 -3.02
N LEU A 56 -3.46 -3.43 -3.51
CA LEU A 56 -2.87 -4.20 -4.61
C LEU A 56 -2.61 -5.66 -4.22
N ARG A 57 -2.27 -5.95 -2.96
CA ARG A 57 -2.12 -7.33 -2.47
C ARG A 57 -3.46 -8.07 -2.45
N GLU A 58 -4.53 -7.40 -2.03
CA GLU A 58 -5.88 -7.96 -2.08
C GLU A 58 -6.31 -8.25 -3.53
N GLU A 59 -6.08 -7.32 -4.45
CA GLU A 59 -6.39 -7.49 -5.88
C GLU A 59 -5.60 -8.66 -6.50
N ILE A 60 -4.30 -8.76 -6.21
CA ILE A 60 -3.47 -9.91 -6.66
C ILE A 60 -4.02 -11.24 -6.13
N ASN A 61 -4.54 -11.27 -4.90
CA ASN A 61 -5.13 -12.49 -4.35
C ASN A 61 -6.42 -12.87 -5.09
N LEU A 62 -7.31 -11.90 -5.35
CA LEU A 62 -8.53 -12.11 -6.13
C LEU A 62 -8.19 -12.62 -7.54
N LEU A 63 -7.28 -11.97 -8.24
CA LEU A 63 -6.85 -12.37 -9.59
C LEU A 63 -6.22 -13.77 -9.61
N ARG A 64 -5.51 -14.17 -8.55
CA ARG A 64 -4.98 -15.54 -8.43
C ARG A 64 -6.09 -16.57 -8.22
N GLU A 65 -7.13 -16.23 -7.46
CA GLU A 65 -8.30 -17.09 -7.28
C GLU A 65 -9.07 -17.25 -8.60
N GLU A 66 -9.32 -16.14 -9.30
CA GLU A 66 -9.96 -16.14 -10.63
C GLU A 66 -9.15 -16.93 -11.66
N LEU A 67 -7.83 -16.73 -11.70
CA LEU A 67 -6.95 -17.50 -12.57
C LEU A 67 -7.02 -18.99 -12.25
N ALA A 68 -7.04 -19.34 -10.97
CA ALA A 68 -7.15 -20.72 -10.54
C ALA A 68 -8.47 -21.35 -10.98
N LEU A 69 -9.60 -20.64 -10.83
CA LEU A 69 -10.92 -21.11 -11.30
C LEU A 69 -10.97 -21.25 -12.83
N SER A 70 -10.45 -20.26 -13.56
CA SER A 70 -10.36 -20.29 -15.02
C SER A 70 -9.49 -21.44 -15.51
N THR A 71 -8.38 -21.70 -14.83
CA THR A 71 -7.48 -22.82 -15.15
C THR A 71 -8.14 -24.17 -14.84
N GLU A 72 -8.85 -24.30 -13.71
CA GLU A 72 -9.64 -25.49 -13.37
C GLU A 72 -10.67 -25.77 -14.49
N ALA A 73 -11.44 -24.76 -14.89
CA ALA A 73 -12.42 -24.89 -15.97
C ALA A 73 -11.77 -25.27 -17.31
N THR A 74 -10.64 -24.65 -17.64
CA THR A 74 -9.91 -24.93 -18.89
C THR A 74 -9.38 -26.37 -18.92
N LEU A 75 -8.84 -26.90 -17.81
CA LEU A 75 -8.37 -28.28 -17.74
C LEU A 75 -9.50 -29.31 -17.89
N VAL A 76 -10.69 -28.98 -17.39
CA VAL A 76 -11.89 -29.80 -17.55
C VAL A 76 -12.44 -29.73 -18.98
N ILE A 77 -12.31 -28.59 -19.68
CA ILE A 77 -12.92 -28.39 -21.01
C ILE A 77 -11.98 -28.75 -22.16
N VAL A 78 -10.71 -28.34 -22.10
CA VAL A 78 -9.77 -28.26 -23.23
C VAL A 78 -8.72 -29.38 -23.23
N GLY A 79 -8.83 -30.37 -22.35
CA GLY A 79 -7.89 -31.50 -22.28
C GLY A 79 -7.81 -32.26 -23.62
N SER A 80 -6.76 -31.98 -24.40
CA SER A 80 -6.63 -32.34 -25.83
C SER A 80 -6.47 -33.84 -26.14
N GLN A 81 -6.40 -34.70 -25.12
CA GLN A 81 -6.42 -36.18 -25.27
C GLN A 81 -7.32 -36.89 -24.27
N LYS A 82 -7.65 -36.26 -23.14
CA LYS A 82 -8.68 -36.69 -22.17
C LYS A 82 -8.97 -35.49 -21.24
N PRO A 83 -10.24 -35.10 -21.07
CA PRO A 83 -10.58 -34.05 -20.11
C PRO A 83 -10.19 -34.49 -18.69
N TYR A 84 -9.66 -33.58 -17.88
CA TYR A 84 -9.43 -33.85 -16.46
C TYR A 84 -10.79 -34.03 -15.76
N SER A 85 -10.89 -34.95 -14.80
CA SER A 85 -12.00 -34.90 -13.85
C SER A 85 -11.91 -33.61 -13.02
N ALA A 86 -13.03 -33.12 -12.51
CA ALA A 86 -13.05 -31.91 -11.68
C ALA A 86 -12.08 -32.00 -10.49
N GLU A 87 -11.96 -33.19 -9.88
CA GLU A 87 -11.04 -33.46 -8.77
C GLU A 87 -9.56 -33.39 -9.21
N ALA A 88 -9.24 -33.94 -10.38
CA ALA A 88 -7.89 -33.92 -10.92
C ALA A 88 -7.45 -32.51 -11.34
N ALA A 89 -8.36 -31.72 -11.93
CA ALA A 89 -8.10 -30.32 -12.27
C ALA A 89 -7.85 -29.45 -11.03
N LYS A 90 -8.68 -29.63 -9.99
CA LYS A 90 -8.50 -28.96 -8.69
C LYS A 90 -7.18 -29.33 -8.02
N SER A 91 -6.81 -30.61 -8.05
CA SER A 91 -5.51 -31.07 -7.54
C SER A 91 -4.36 -30.45 -8.32
N TRP A 92 -4.42 -30.46 -9.65
CA TRP A 92 -3.39 -29.88 -10.50
C TRP A 92 -3.18 -28.40 -10.21
N VAL A 93 -4.27 -27.62 -10.12
CA VAL A 93 -4.22 -26.19 -9.80
C VAL A 93 -3.65 -25.96 -8.40
N SER A 94 -4.01 -26.77 -7.41
CA SER A 94 -3.45 -26.66 -6.05
C SER A 94 -1.93 -26.93 -5.99
N THR A 95 -1.41 -27.79 -6.88
CA THR A 95 0.01 -28.13 -6.95
C THR A 95 0.83 -27.10 -7.74
N HIS A 96 0.25 -26.51 -8.79
CA HIS A 96 0.99 -25.67 -9.75
C HIS A 96 0.72 -24.17 -9.60
N LEU A 97 -0.49 -23.79 -9.22
CA LEU A 97 -0.81 -22.43 -8.81
C LEU A 97 -0.70 -22.38 -7.30
N LYS A 98 0.31 -21.65 -6.79
CA LYS A 98 0.44 -21.37 -5.36
C LYS A 98 -0.75 -20.54 -4.90
N ARG A 99 -1.88 -21.18 -4.59
CA ARG A 99 -2.88 -20.61 -3.68
C ARG A 99 -2.13 -20.46 -2.37
N ARG A 100 -1.86 -19.23 -1.95
CA ARG A 100 -1.35 -19.00 -0.61
C ARG A 100 -2.49 -19.43 0.30
N GLY A 101 -2.41 -20.67 0.77
CA GLY A 101 -3.44 -21.26 1.60
C GLY A 101 -3.72 -20.31 2.74
N GLY A 102 -4.99 -19.92 2.88
CA GLY A 102 -5.49 -19.44 4.16
C GLY A 102 -5.20 -20.54 5.16
N LYS A 103 -4.08 -20.43 5.89
CA LYS A 103 -3.97 -21.05 7.19
C LYS A 103 -4.99 -20.32 8.05
N ARG A 104 -6.16 -20.95 8.16
CA ARG A 104 -7.04 -20.78 9.32
C ARG A 104 -6.28 -21.13 10.58
#